data_AF-A0A2X3IG15-F1
#
_entry.id   AF-A0A2X3IG15-F1
#
_cell.length_a   1.000
_cell.length_b   1.000
_cell.length_c   1.000
_cell.angle_alpha   90.00
_cell.angle_beta   90.00
_cell.angle_gamma   90.00
#
_symmetry.space_group_name_H-M   'P 1'
#
loop_
_entity.id
_entity.type
_entity.pdbx_description
1 polymer ?
#
loop_
_entity_poly.entity_id
_entity_poly.type
_entity_poly.pdbx_seq_one_letter_code
_entity_poly.pdbx_strand_id
1 'polypeptide(L)'
;MDALANGRRIKCLTCVDDFTKECLTITAAFGISGVQVTRILDSIALFRGYPTTIRTDQGPEFTCRALDQWAFEHSVELRLIQPGKPTQNGFIESFNGRFSR
;
A
#
# COMPACT_ATOMS: atom_id res chain seq x y z
N MET A 1 -9.68 -14.74 26.72
CA MET A 1 -10.17 -15.65 25.65
C MET A 1 -10.99 -14.73 24.79
N ASP A 2 -10.33 -14.09 23.82
CA ASP A 2 -10.93 -13.00 23.05
C ASP A 2 -10.61 -13.30 21.60
N ALA A 3 -11.62 -13.90 20.97
CA ALA A 3 -11.55 -14.45 19.64
C ALA A 3 -11.62 -13.32 18.60
N LEU A 4 -10.57 -13.22 17.77
CA LEU A 4 -10.77 -13.03 16.34
C LEU A 4 -10.38 -14.36 15.67
N ALA A 5 -11.25 -15.34 15.86
CA ALA A 5 -11.18 -16.70 15.33
C ALA A 5 -11.60 -16.72 13.85
N ASN A 6 -10.86 -15.97 13.05
CA ASN A 6 -10.97 -15.94 11.61
C ASN A 6 -9.54 -15.73 11.13
N GLY A 7 -8.83 -16.81 10.79
CA GLY A 7 -7.42 -16.82 10.36
C GLY A 7 -7.09 -16.02 9.09
N ARG A 8 -7.88 -14.98 8.77
CA ARG A 8 -7.61 -13.95 7.79
C ARG A 8 -6.51 -13.03 8.34
N ARG A 9 -5.33 -13.13 7.73
CA ARG A 9 -4.24 -12.19 7.96
C ARG A 9 -4.71 -10.77 7.63
N ILE A 10 -4.66 -9.87 8.61
CA ILE A 10 -4.84 -8.44 8.38
C ILE A 10 -3.67 -7.98 7.50
N LYS A 11 -3.99 -7.33 6.38
CA LYS A 11 -3.00 -6.68 5.52
C LYS A 11 -3.05 -5.17 5.78
N CYS A 12 -1.87 -4.57 5.93
CA CYS A 12 -1.72 -3.13 6.07
C CYS A 12 -1.18 -2.57 4.75
N LEU A 13 -1.92 -1.67 4.12
CA LEU A 13 -1.43 -0.84 3.03
C LEU A 13 -0.93 0.47 3.64
N THR A 14 0.38 0.67 3.60
CA THR A 14 1.02 1.91 4.07
C THR A 14 1.47 2.71 2.86
N CYS A 15 0.94 3.93 2.70
CA CYS A 15 1.44 4.88 1.71
C CYS A 15 2.32 5.90 2.43
N VAL A 16 3.56 6.00 1.97
CA VAL A 16 4.54 6.97 2.49
C VAL A 16 4.98 7.85 1.32
N ASP A 17 5.05 9.14 1.56
CA ASP A 17 5.64 10.08 0.62
C ASP A 17 7.18 9.96 0.65
N ASP A 18 7.80 9.70 -0.51
CA ASP A 18 9.25 9.45 -0.56
C ASP A 18 10.07 10.73 -0.33
N PHE A 19 9.53 11.91 -0.62
CA PHE A 19 10.23 13.19 -0.51
C PHE A 19 10.28 13.68 0.95
N THR A 20 9.13 13.69 1.61
CA THR A 20 8.95 14.18 2.99
C THR A 20 9.13 13.07 4.04
N LYS A 21 9.11 11.80 3.63
CA LYS A 21 9.05 10.62 4.52
C LYS A 21 7.81 10.60 5.43
N GLU A 22 6.78 11.36 5.09
CA GLU A 22 5.51 11.36 5.83
C GLU A 22 4.65 10.15 5.46
N CYS A 23 4.03 9.54 6.47
CA CYS A 23 2.99 8.53 6.26
C CYS A 23 1.69 9.23 5.84
N LEU A 24 1.28 9.05 4.58
CA LEU A 24 0.07 9.63 4.02
C LEU A 24 -1.18 8.86 4.48
N THR A 25 -1.09 7.54 4.52
CA THR A 25 -2.17 6.69 5.05
C THR A 25 -1.64 5.34 5.49
N ILE A 26 -2.36 4.73 6.44
CA ILE A 26 -2.21 3.34 6.85
C ILE A 26 -3.60 2.75 6.87
N THR A 27 -3.90 1.90 5.88
CA THR A 27 -5.17 1.19 5.80
C THR A 27 -4.96 -0.27 6.19
N ALA A 28 -5.49 -0.67 7.34
CA ALA A 28 -5.53 -2.05 7.78
C ALA A 28 -6.87 -2.69 7.36
N ALA A 29 -6.81 -3.79 6.60
CA ALA A 29 -8.00 -4.52 6.19
C ALA A 29 -7.76 -6.03 6.24
N PHE A 30 -8.83 -6.81 6.44
CA PHE A 30 -8.79 -8.29 6.46
C PHE A 30 -8.45 -8.93 5.09
N GLY A 31 -8.26 -8.10 4.08
CA GLY A 31 -7.90 -8.41 2.70
C GLY A 31 -7.95 -7.11 1.90
N ILE A 32 -6.99 -6.92 1.01
CA ILE A 32 -6.94 -5.77 0.10
C ILE A 32 -6.96 -6.37 -1.31
N SER A 33 -7.87 -5.92 -2.15
CA SER A 33 -7.87 -6.24 -3.59
C SER A 33 -7.29 -5.07 -4.38
N GLY A 34 -6.82 -5.30 -5.61
CA GLY A 34 -6.34 -4.21 -6.47
C GLY A 34 -7.36 -3.07 -6.65
N VAL A 35 -8.66 -3.39 -6.70
CA VAL A 35 -9.75 -2.39 -6.75
C VAL A 35 -9.87 -1.59 -5.44
N GLN A 36 -9.61 -2.21 -4.29
CA GLN A 36 -9.57 -1.47 -3.03
C GLN A 36 -8.34 -0.56 -2.97
N VAL A 37 -7.19 -0.98 -3.49
CA VAL A 37 -5.99 -0.14 -3.59
C VAL A 37 -6.28 1.12 -4.40
N THR A 38 -6.90 1.01 -5.58
CA THR A 38 -7.22 2.18 -6.41
C THR A 38 -8.13 3.18 -5.71
N ARG A 39 -9.15 2.71 -4.97
CA ARG A 39 -10.03 3.59 -4.18
C ARG A 39 -9.31 4.33 -3.05
N ILE A 40 -8.37 3.65 -2.39
CA ILE A 40 -7.56 4.27 -1.34
C ILE A 40 -6.64 5.33 -1.95
N LEU A 41 -6.00 5.01 -3.07
CA LEU A 41 -5.13 5.95 -3.79
C LEU A 41 -5.91 7.18 -4.28
N ASP A 42 -7.12 6.98 -4.82
CA ASP A 42 -8.00 8.07 -5.23
C ASP A 42 -8.37 8.96 -4.04
N SER A 43 -8.72 8.36 -2.90
CA SER A 43 -9.02 9.11 -1.67
C SER A 43 -7.83 9.97 -1.22
N ILE A 44 -6.59 9.49 -1.34
CA ILE A 44 -5.39 10.29 -1.03
C ILE A 44 -5.19 11.39 -2.08
N ALA A 45 -5.39 11.06 -3.34
CA ALA A 45 -5.24 11.97 -4.47
C ALA A 45 -6.24 13.14 -4.41
N LEU A 46 -7.43 12.94 -3.84
CA LEU A 46 -8.37 14.03 -3.59
C LEU A 46 -7.81 15.12 -2.66
N PHE A 47 -6.91 14.78 -1.73
CA PHE A 47 -6.33 15.74 -0.79
C PHE A 47 -4.98 16.31 -1.23
N ARG A 48 -4.13 15.52 -1.90
CA ARG A 48 -2.76 15.92 -2.29
C ARG A 48 -2.50 15.96 -3.79
N GLY A 49 -3.45 15.52 -4.62
CA GLY A 49 -3.26 15.28 -6.05
C GLY A 49 -2.71 13.88 -6.35
N TYR A 50 -2.79 13.47 -7.61
CA TYR A 50 -2.25 12.18 -8.05
C TYR A 50 -0.71 12.21 -8.04
N PRO A 51 -0.04 11.18 -7.49
CA PRO A 51 1.41 11.11 -7.49
C PRO A 51 1.94 10.83 -8.91
N THR A 52 3.15 11.30 -9.21
CA THR A 52 3.81 10.98 -10.49
C THR A 52 4.35 9.57 -10.56
N THR A 53 4.75 8.99 -9.42
CA THR A 53 5.29 7.63 -9.33
C THR A 53 4.84 6.97 -8.03
N ILE A 54 4.36 5.74 -8.11
CA ILE A 54 4.05 4.91 -6.94
C ILE A 54 4.99 3.71 -6.94
N ARG A 55 5.58 3.43 -5.78
CA ARG A 55 6.42 2.26 -5.57
C ARG A 55 5.66 1.22 -4.77
N THR A 56 5.49 0.03 -5.33
CA THR A 56 4.75 -1.07 -4.70
C THR A 56 5.56 -2.36 -4.72
N ASP A 57 5.28 -3.28 -3.81
CA ASP A 57 5.86 -4.63 -3.86
C ASP A 57 5.22 -5.46 -4.99
N GLN A 58 5.82 -6.60 -5.33
CA GLN A 58 5.32 -7.58 -6.30
C GLN A 58 4.07 -8.35 -5.81
N GLY A 59 3.37 -7.82 -4.80
CA GLY A 59 2.14 -8.40 -4.28
C GLY A 59 1.05 -8.51 -5.35
N PRO A 60 0.23 -9.57 -5.32
CA PRO A 60 -0.82 -9.78 -6.32
C PRO A 60 -1.83 -8.63 -6.35
N GLU A 61 -2.04 -7.93 -5.24
CA GLU A 61 -2.85 -6.71 -5.19
C GLU A 61 -2.34 -5.58 -6.10
N PHE A 62 -1.02 -5.50 -6.31
CA PHE A 62 -0.36 -4.41 -7.04
C PHE A 62 -0.03 -4.78 -8.48
N THR A 63 -0.02 -6.07 -8.81
CA THR A 63 0.11 -6.58 -10.18
C THR A 63 -1.25 -6.81 -10.87
N CYS A 64 -2.34 -6.37 -10.24
CA CYS A 64 -3.69 -6.44 -10.79
C CYS A 64 -3.90 -5.44 -11.93
N ARG A 65 -4.64 -5.86 -12.97
CA ARG A 65 -5.08 -5.00 -14.08
C ARG A 65 -5.85 -3.75 -13.64
N ALA A 66 -6.57 -3.83 -12.52
CA ALA A 66 -7.28 -2.68 -11.96
C ALA A 66 -6.33 -1.54 -11.55
N LEU A 67 -5.19 -1.87 -10.94
CA LEU A 67 -4.20 -0.87 -10.54
C LEU A 67 -3.43 -0.34 -11.75
N ASP A 68 -3.09 -1.22 -12.69
CA ASP A 68 -2.45 -0.86 -13.97
C ASP A 68 -3.31 0.15 -14.77
N GLN A 69 -4.61 -0.14 -14.90
CA GLN A 69 -5.55 0.75 -15.58
C GLN A 69 -5.67 2.10 -14.88
N TRP A 70 -5.81 2.11 -13.54
CA TRP A 70 -5.88 3.34 -12.76
C TRP A 70 -4.61 4.18 -12.94
N ALA A 71 -3.44 3.54 -12.89
CA ALA A 71 -2.17 4.23 -13.08
C ALA A 71 -2.05 4.82 -14.49
N PHE A 72 -2.50 4.09 -15.51
CA PHE A 72 -2.55 4.60 -16.87
C PHE A 72 -3.49 5.82 -17.01
N GLU A 73 -4.70 5.74 -16.46
CA GLU A 73 -5.70 6.82 -16.53
C GLU A 73 -5.22 8.10 -15.83
N HIS A 74 -4.50 7.94 -14.71
CA HIS A 74 -4.00 9.06 -13.91
C HIS A 74 -2.56 9.47 -14.25
N SER A 75 -1.96 8.90 -15.31
CA SER A 75 -0.57 9.15 -15.71
C SER A 75 0.44 8.93 -14.57
N VAL A 76 0.20 7.92 -13.76
CA VAL A 76 1.03 7.51 -12.63
C VAL A 76 1.97 6.40 -13.06
N GLU A 77 3.27 6.54 -12.79
CA GLU A 77 4.23 5.47 -13.03
C GLU A 77 4.21 4.45 -11.89
N LEU A 78 3.82 3.21 -12.16
CA LEU A 78 3.95 2.10 -11.21
C LEU A 78 5.35 1.50 -11.28
N ARG A 79 6.12 1.66 -10.20
CA ARG A 79 7.44 1.03 -10.06
C ARG A 79 7.37 -0.09 -9.05
N LEU A 80 7.36 -1.32 -9.54
CA LEU A 80 7.47 -2.47 -8.66
C LEU A 80 8.88 -2.57 -8.08
N ILE A 81 9.00 -2.65 -6.76
CA ILE A 81 10.29 -2.86 -6.10
C ILE A 81 10.78 -4.29 -6.33
N GLN A 82 12.08 -4.45 -6.50
CA GLN A 82 12.68 -5.78 -6.57
C GLN A 82 12.79 -6.37 -5.16
N PRO A 83 12.50 -7.67 -4.99
CA PRO A 83 12.70 -8.35 -3.71
C PRO A 83 14.18 -8.23 -3.30
N GLY A 84 14.45 -7.79 -2.07
CA GLY A 84 15.81 -7.73 -1.52
C GLY A 84 16.43 -6.33 -1.29
N LYS A 85 15.67 -5.23 -1.36
CA LYS A 85 16.11 -3.89 -0.88
C LYS A 85 15.34 -3.42 0.37
N PRO A 86 15.66 -3.95 1.57
CA PRO A 86 14.90 -3.73 2.81
C PRO A 86 15.08 -2.35 3.45
N THR A 87 16.02 -1.51 3.01
CA THR A 87 16.30 -0.21 3.67
C THR A 87 15.13 0.77 3.62
N GLN A 88 14.23 0.67 2.63
CA GLN A 88 13.00 1.49 2.58
C GLN A 88 11.82 0.84 3.32
N ASN A 89 11.87 -0.47 3.58
CA ASN A 89 10.78 -1.22 4.21
C ASN A 89 10.94 -1.31 5.74
N GLY A 90 12.14 -1.02 6.28
CA GLY A 90 12.43 -1.09 7.71
C GLY A 90 11.52 -0.21 8.59
N PHE A 91 11.00 0.90 8.06
CA PHE A 91 10.00 1.72 8.76
C PHE A 91 8.63 1.01 8.82
N ILE A 92 8.18 0.44 7.69
CA ILE A 92 6.90 -0.28 7.58
C ILE A 92 6.96 -1.59 8.39
N GLU A 93 8.09 -2.30 8.37
CA GLU A 93 8.33 -3.50 9.18
C GLU A 93 8.40 -3.20 10.68
N SER A 94 9.09 -2.12 11.09
CA SER A 94 9.08 -1.68 12.49
C SER A 94 7.68 -1.26 12.96
N PHE A 95 6.87 -0.70 12.07
CA PHE A 95 5.50 -0.32 12.38
C PHE A 95 4.57 -1.54 12.48
N ASN A 96 4.64 -2.48 11.54
CA ASN A 96 3.88 -3.73 11.58
C ASN A 96 4.28 -4.64 12.75
N GLY A 97 5.56 -4.64 13.14
CA GLY A 97 6.05 -5.38 14.32
C GLY A 97 5.44 -4.89 15.64
N ARG A 98 5.02 -3.63 15.73
CA ARG A 98 4.33 -3.09 16.92
C ARG A 98 2.86 -3.47 17.03
N PHE A 99 2.21 -3.86 15.92
CA PHE A 99 0.83 -4.35 15.92
C PHE A 99 0.71 -5.86 16.22
N SER A 100 1.84 -6.57 16.29
CA SER A 100 1.88 -8.02 16.54
C SER A 100 2.17 -8.38 18.01
N ARG A 101 1.83 -7.51 18.96
CA ARG A 101 1.94 -7.81 20.40
C ARG A 101 0.65 -7.57 21.15
#